data_AF-A0A8J2NEI9-F1
#
_entry.id   AF-A0A8J2NEI9-F1
#
_cell.length_a   1.000
_cell.length_b   1.000
_cell.length_c   1.000
_cell.angle_alpha   90.00
_cell.angle_beta   90.00
_cell.angle_gamma   90.00
#
_symmetry.space_group_name_H-M   'P 1'
#
loop_
_entity.id
_entity.type
_entity.pdbx_description
1 polymer ?
#
loop_
_entity_poly.entity_id
_entity_poly.type
_entity_poly.pdbx_seq_one_letter_code
_entity_poly.pdbx_strand_id
1 'polypeptide(L)'
;MVFQDLSNNDNDPYTTQAATAFMGDLLGSSIKPTGPTVGLISKWALKLNDIIIFRACIRATCAPLGSGLPRVSDPPLIAYRKAISDELSSYLKTTSSGQEQSIDWNYWLQDLDQANNMATEFDAFCTTFKSSTEHQPLLASLKAWADPICDRKLKAKSQLTLSDQDYLVRTLKSRSADSEWVLQNFLPIAVPRFDRFLLWELLHSISQERHGTFKNSKELYRCMIEHGREQLSLCGNDIIAKPYCSNRGYGYWNPSKRFVTLLEESFMNGAGQEALGLLEQSCKGIVDERQTWSSVHPHDLRATFLEPLTRALESYRVPPVPPVQDLFEVALKDVFHRSIMPRPVQLNGWVHEKVACSMGSNCSTCRELNSVLQDPNQKEWHFPAEECWRQHLESRLSDRIYSFQTLKDRSPHTLVVTKLGTNYDKALRSWNQGVQQVEHNVSWIRRDYLRCLLGDHKYNELIMLERPSPENTVTRRQGDEHSEQPDAKRMRPS
;
A
#
# COMPACT_ATOMS: atom_id res chain seq x y z
N MET A 1 -0.53 48.75 -25.07
CA MET A 1 -0.84 49.58 -26.26
C MET A 1 -2.25 49.28 -26.78
N VAL A 2 -2.56 48.05 -27.23
CA VAL A 2 -3.90 47.69 -27.72
C VAL A 2 -5.04 47.99 -26.73
N PHE A 3 -4.93 47.56 -25.46
CA PHE A 3 -5.97 47.87 -24.45
C PHE A 3 -6.08 49.37 -24.10
N GLN A 4 -5.00 50.12 -24.26
CA GLN A 4 -5.02 51.57 -24.03
C GLN A 4 -5.75 52.29 -25.17
N ASP A 5 -5.51 51.84 -26.41
CA ASP A 5 -6.20 52.33 -27.59
C ASP A 5 -7.70 52.00 -27.52
N LEU A 6 -8.06 50.77 -27.09
CA LEU A 6 -9.45 50.42 -26.79
C LEU A 6 -10.07 51.31 -25.72
N SER A 7 -9.32 51.64 -24.68
CA SER A 7 -9.81 52.54 -23.62
C SER A 7 -10.14 53.93 -24.14
N ASN A 8 -9.48 54.37 -25.19
CA ASN A 8 -9.64 55.71 -25.75
C ASN A 8 -10.67 55.74 -26.90
N ASN A 9 -10.91 54.60 -27.57
CA ASN A 9 -11.67 54.50 -28.82
C ASN A 9 -12.67 53.32 -28.80
N ASP A 10 -13.34 53.05 -27.68
CA ASP A 10 -14.21 51.88 -27.51
C ASP A 10 -15.48 51.86 -28.37
N ASN A 11 -15.86 52.99 -28.98
CA ASN A 11 -16.99 53.10 -29.90
C ASN A 11 -16.59 52.97 -31.38
N ASP A 12 -15.30 52.87 -31.70
CA ASP A 12 -14.83 52.72 -33.08
C ASP A 12 -14.92 51.25 -33.56
N PRO A 13 -15.69 50.94 -34.62
CA PRO A 13 -15.85 49.57 -35.10
C PRO A 13 -14.55 48.92 -35.58
N TYR A 14 -13.61 49.71 -36.12
CA TYR A 14 -12.36 49.19 -36.64
C TYR A 14 -11.39 48.84 -35.50
N THR A 15 -11.24 49.73 -34.51
CA THR A 15 -10.44 49.49 -33.31
C THR A 15 -10.98 48.32 -32.49
N THR A 16 -12.30 48.20 -32.34
CA THR A 16 -12.93 47.07 -31.63
C THR A 16 -12.70 45.74 -32.36
N GLN A 17 -12.84 45.71 -33.69
CA GLN A 17 -12.57 44.50 -34.49
C GLN A 17 -11.10 44.10 -34.45
N ALA A 18 -10.17 45.05 -34.62
CA ALA A 18 -8.73 44.77 -34.62
C ALA A 18 -8.26 44.22 -33.27
N ALA A 19 -8.78 44.77 -32.17
CA ALA A 19 -8.43 44.29 -30.83
C ALA A 19 -9.06 42.94 -30.50
N THR A 20 -10.28 42.68 -30.96
CA THR A 20 -10.94 41.38 -30.88
C THR A 20 -10.10 40.29 -31.52
N ALA A 21 -9.61 40.52 -32.75
CA ALA A 21 -8.70 39.61 -33.43
C ALA A 21 -7.39 39.41 -32.64
N PHE A 22 -6.76 40.51 -32.19
CA PHE A 22 -5.54 40.45 -31.38
C PHE A 22 -5.72 39.64 -30.08
N MET A 23 -6.84 39.83 -29.37
CA MET A 23 -7.16 39.08 -28.15
C MET A 23 -7.34 37.59 -28.44
N GLY A 24 -8.04 37.24 -29.53
CA GLY A 24 -8.20 35.86 -29.98
C GLY A 24 -6.86 35.19 -30.30
N ASP A 25 -6.01 35.86 -31.07
CA ASP A 25 -4.68 35.36 -31.44
C ASP A 25 -3.79 35.17 -30.21
N LEU A 26 -3.84 36.09 -29.25
CA LEU A 26 -3.05 36.02 -28.02
C LEU A 26 -3.45 34.82 -27.14
N LEU A 27 -4.75 34.51 -27.06
CA LEU A 27 -5.26 33.33 -26.36
C LEU A 27 -4.92 32.01 -27.08
N GLY A 28 -4.79 32.06 -28.41
CA GLY A 28 -4.40 30.91 -29.25
C GLY A 28 -2.90 30.72 -29.44
N SER A 29 -2.06 31.64 -28.96
CA SER A 29 -0.63 31.65 -29.24
C SER A 29 0.16 30.60 -28.46
N SER A 30 1.36 30.25 -28.94
CA SER A 30 2.29 29.35 -28.25
C SER A 30 2.89 29.97 -26.98
N ILE A 31 2.86 31.31 -26.86
CA ILE A 31 3.33 32.04 -25.68
C ILE A 31 2.11 32.35 -24.81
N LYS A 32 1.96 31.60 -23.72
CA LYS A 32 0.79 31.75 -22.84
C LYS A 32 0.78 33.13 -22.16
N PRO A 33 -0.35 33.87 -22.19
CA PRO A 33 -0.47 35.17 -21.54
C PRO A 33 -0.32 35.07 -20.01
N THR A 34 -0.05 36.18 -19.33
CA THR A 34 -0.04 36.18 -17.85
C THR A 34 -1.46 36.28 -17.30
N GLY A 35 -1.67 35.91 -16.02
CA GLY A 35 -2.98 36.04 -15.37
C GLY A 35 -3.59 37.46 -15.46
N PRO A 36 -2.83 38.52 -15.18
CA PRO A 36 -3.29 39.90 -15.38
C PRO A 36 -3.69 40.21 -16.82
N THR A 37 -2.95 39.68 -17.81
CA THR A 37 -3.28 39.84 -19.23
C THR A 37 -4.62 39.18 -19.56
N VAL A 38 -4.86 37.96 -19.08
CA VAL A 38 -6.15 37.26 -19.26
C VAL A 38 -7.29 38.00 -18.57
N GLY A 39 -7.03 38.58 -17.39
CA GLY A 39 -7.98 39.47 -16.72
C GLY A 39 -8.41 40.64 -17.60
N LEU A 40 -7.44 41.37 -18.17
CA LEU A 40 -7.72 42.48 -19.10
C LEU A 40 -8.51 42.03 -20.34
N ILE A 41 -8.15 40.89 -20.93
CA ILE A 41 -8.89 40.33 -22.07
C ILE A 41 -10.33 40.02 -21.66
N SER A 42 -10.54 39.37 -20.51
CA SER A 42 -11.87 39.01 -20.03
C SER A 42 -12.73 40.24 -19.73
N LYS A 43 -12.15 41.28 -19.12
CA LYS A 43 -12.82 42.57 -18.87
C LYS A 43 -13.32 43.21 -20.16
N TRP A 44 -12.46 43.27 -21.18
CA TRP A 44 -12.82 43.87 -22.46
C TRP A 44 -13.82 43.02 -23.24
N ALA A 45 -13.70 41.69 -23.21
CA ALA A 45 -14.69 40.79 -23.79
C ALA A 45 -16.09 41.04 -23.17
N LEU A 46 -16.17 41.20 -21.85
CA LEU A 46 -17.43 41.53 -21.16
C LEU A 46 -17.95 42.91 -21.54
N LYS A 47 -17.09 43.93 -21.61
CA LYS A 47 -17.48 45.31 -21.97
C LYS A 47 -17.97 45.42 -23.42
N LEU A 48 -17.36 44.67 -24.34
CA LEU A 48 -17.75 44.63 -25.76
C LEU A 48 -18.90 43.65 -26.02
N ASN A 49 -19.38 42.91 -25.01
CA ASN A 49 -20.33 41.82 -25.14
C ASN A 49 -19.88 40.74 -26.15
N ASP A 50 -18.57 40.51 -26.25
CA ASP A 50 -18.00 39.44 -27.07
C ASP A 50 -17.91 38.13 -26.26
N ILE A 51 -18.96 37.33 -26.38
CA ILE A 51 -19.05 36.05 -25.68
C ILE A 51 -18.04 35.02 -26.18
N ILE A 52 -17.57 35.11 -27.42
CA ILE A 52 -16.66 34.14 -28.03
C ILE A 52 -15.28 34.28 -27.38
N ILE A 53 -14.77 35.51 -27.25
CA ILE A 53 -13.51 35.79 -26.56
C ILE A 53 -13.64 35.45 -25.08
N PHE A 54 -14.74 35.83 -24.43
CA PHE A 54 -14.93 35.53 -23.02
C PHE A 54 -14.89 34.01 -22.75
N ARG A 55 -15.57 33.23 -23.58
CA ARG A 55 -15.55 31.76 -23.52
C ARG A 55 -14.18 31.17 -23.84
N ALA A 56 -13.38 31.82 -24.70
CA ALA A 56 -11.99 31.42 -24.92
C ALA A 56 -11.13 31.62 -23.65
N CYS A 57 -11.32 32.71 -22.90
CA CYS A 57 -10.70 32.90 -21.59
C CYS A 57 -11.11 31.80 -20.60
N ILE A 58 -12.39 31.41 -20.57
CA ILE A 58 -12.89 30.32 -19.72
C ILE A 58 -12.20 28.99 -20.08
N ARG A 59 -12.10 28.65 -21.37
CA ARG A 59 -11.41 27.43 -21.83
C ARG A 59 -9.94 27.39 -21.42
N ALA A 60 -9.27 28.55 -21.38
CA ALA A 60 -7.88 28.66 -20.91
C ALA A 60 -7.70 28.33 -19.41
N THR A 61 -8.77 28.31 -18.60
CA THR A 61 -8.71 27.92 -17.17
C THR A 61 -8.69 26.40 -16.94
N CYS A 62 -8.96 25.63 -17.99
CA CYS A 62 -9.21 24.19 -17.90
C CYS A 62 -8.29 23.33 -18.77
N ALA A 63 -7.79 23.85 -19.89
CA ALA A 63 -6.90 23.09 -20.76
C ALA A 63 -5.43 23.20 -20.31
N PRO A 64 -4.67 22.10 -20.17
CA PRO A 64 -3.26 22.16 -20.53
C PRO A 64 -3.24 22.31 -22.05
N LEU A 65 -3.05 23.53 -22.54
CA LEU A 65 -2.75 23.75 -23.95
C LEU A 65 -1.48 22.94 -24.29
N GLY A 66 -1.66 21.74 -24.86
CA GLY A 66 -0.63 20.79 -25.26
C GLY A 66 -0.63 19.47 -24.48
N SER A 67 -0.59 18.35 -25.22
CA SER A 67 -0.47 16.96 -24.74
C SER A 67 0.89 16.59 -24.08
N GLY A 68 1.59 17.57 -23.51
CA GLY A 68 2.86 17.39 -22.81
C GLY A 68 2.70 17.54 -21.30
N LEU A 69 3.60 16.89 -20.54
CA LEU A 69 3.73 17.12 -19.10
C LEU A 69 3.71 18.63 -18.78
N PRO A 70 3.14 19.04 -17.64
CA PRO A 70 3.17 20.43 -17.19
C PRO A 70 4.62 20.92 -17.16
N ARG A 71 4.94 21.97 -17.92
CA ARG A 71 6.25 22.61 -17.83
C ARG A 71 6.25 23.55 -16.64
N VAL A 72 7.40 23.67 -15.98
CA VAL A 72 7.66 24.55 -14.82
C VAL A 72 7.31 26.03 -15.08
N SER A 73 7.05 26.41 -16.34
CA SER A 73 6.74 27.76 -16.81
C SER A 73 5.27 28.00 -17.21
N ASP A 74 4.34 27.07 -16.97
CA ASP A 74 2.91 27.32 -17.22
C ASP A 74 2.37 28.35 -16.21
N PRO A 75 1.67 29.43 -16.66
CA PRO A 75 1.00 30.33 -15.73
C PRO A 75 0.04 29.52 -14.84
N PRO A 76 0.03 29.74 -13.51
CA PRO A 76 -0.81 28.92 -12.64
C PRO A 76 -2.26 29.13 -13.04
N LEU A 77 -2.95 28.06 -13.43
CA LEU A 77 -4.38 28.04 -13.78
C LEU A 77 -5.25 28.79 -12.73
N ILE A 78 -4.78 28.82 -11.49
CA ILE A 78 -5.34 29.59 -10.37
C ILE A 78 -5.39 31.10 -10.67
N ALA A 79 -4.33 31.69 -11.23
CA ALA A 79 -4.28 33.11 -11.55
C ALA A 79 -5.28 33.49 -12.64
N TYR A 80 -5.46 32.63 -13.64
CA TYR A 80 -6.47 32.84 -14.69
C TYR A 80 -7.88 32.75 -14.12
N ARG A 81 -8.17 31.68 -13.35
CA ARG A 81 -9.47 31.51 -12.69
C ARG A 81 -9.83 32.71 -11.83
N LYS A 82 -8.87 33.21 -11.05
CA LYS A 82 -9.06 34.38 -10.19
C LYS A 82 -9.37 35.63 -11.01
N ALA A 83 -8.52 35.96 -11.99
CA ALA A 83 -8.70 37.16 -12.80
C ALA A 83 -10.04 37.16 -13.54
N ILE A 84 -10.42 36.04 -14.17
CA ILE A 84 -11.70 35.92 -14.89
C ILE A 84 -12.88 35.97 -13.92
N SER A 85 -12.76 35.32 -12.76
CA SER A 85 -13.81 35.34 -11.73
C SER A 85 -14.06 36.73 -11.16
N ASP A 86 -12.99 37.48 -10.89
CA ASP A 86 -13.06 38.86 -10.37
C ASP A 86 -13.77 39.78 -11.39
N GLU A 87 -13.43 39.67 -12.68
CA GLU A 87 -14.03 40.49 -13.74
C GLU A 87 -15.50 40.11 -14.02
N LEU A 88 -15.82 38.81 -14.11
CA LEU A 88 -17.20 38.34 -14.31
C LEU A 88 -18.09 38.73 -13.11
N SER A 89 -17.58 38.56 -11.88
CA SER A 89 -18.26 38.99 -10.64
C SER A 89 -18.57 40.48 -10.67
N SER A 90 -17.59 41.31 -11.02
CA SER A 90 -17.75 42.76 -11.10
C SER A 90 -18.80 43.16 -12.16
N TYR A 91 -18.75 42.55 -13.34
CA TYR A 91 -19.68 42.81 -14.43
C TYR A 91 -21.12 42.40 -14.11
N LEU A 92 -21.33 41.21 -13.53
CA LEU A 92 -22.67 40.73 -13.19
C LEU A 92 -23.31 41.57 -12.07
N LYS A 93 -22.51 42.08 -11.12
CA LYS A 93 -23.02 43.00 -10.09
C LYS A 93 -23.55 44.30 -10.68
N THR A 94 -22.91 44.85 -11.70
CA THR A 94 -23.34 46.12 -12.30
C THR A 94 -24.51 45.96 -13.25
N THR A 95 -24.54 44.85 -14.00
CA THR A 95 -25.53 44.63 -15.07
C THR A 95 -26.78 43.87 -14.63
N SER A 96 -26.68 43.03 -13.59
CA SER A 96 -27.76 42.11 -13.17
C SER A 96 -28.29 42.40 -11.75
N SER A 97 -27.98 43.57 -11.19
CA SER A 97 -28.43 43.98 -9.86
C SER A 97 -29.97 43.96 -9.75
N GLY A 98 -30.51 43.15 -8.84
CA GLY A 98 -31.95 42.95 -8.66
C GLY A 98 -32.61 41.95 -9.62
N GLN A 99 -31.84 41.33 -10.52
CA GLN A 99 -32.27 40.30 -11.48
C GLN A 99 -31.35 39.07 -11.46
N GLU A 100 -30.69 38.81 -10.33
CA GLU A 100 -29.66 37.78 -10.22
C GLU A 100 -30.21 36.36 -10.43
N GLN A 101 -31.50 36.14 -10.16
CA GLN A 101 -32.17 34.85 -10.37
C GLN A 101 -32.46 34.56 -11.86
N SER A 102 -32.44 35.56 -12.74
CA SER A 102 -32.63 35.38 -14.19
C SER A 102 -31.33 35.30 -14.98
N ILE A 103 -30.17 35.25 -14.31
CA ILE A 103 -28.87 35.09 -14.98
C ILE A 103 -28.82 33.74 -15.68
N ASP A 104 -28.64 33.76 -17.01
CA ASP A 104 -28.32 32.56 -17.78
C ASP A 104 -26.82 32.23 -17.63
N TRP A 105 -26.50 31.39 -16.64
CA TRP A 105 -25.13 30.94 -16.41
C TRP A 105 -24.57 30.10 -17.57
N ASN A 106 -25.42 29.45 -18.38
CA ASN A 106 -24.95 28.70 -19.54
C ASN A 106 -24.44 29.64 -20.64
N TYR A 107 -25.04 30.82 -20.80
CA TYR A 107 -24.52 31.82 -21.73
C TYR A 107 -23.03 32.10 -21.48
N TRP A 108 -22.63 32.26 -20.20
CA TRP A 108 -21.27 32.58 -19.79
C TRP A 108 -20.34 31.36 -19.64
N LEU A 109 -20.84 30.25 -19.10
CA LEU A 109 -20.02 29.15 -18.57
C LEU A 109 -20.33 27.77 -19.18
N GLN A 110 -21.07 27.69 -20.29
CA GLN A 110 -21.44 26.42 -20.93
C GLN A 110 -20.23 25.52 -21.25
N ASP A 111 -19.07 26.07 -21.59
CA ASP A 111 -17.86 25.26 -21.86
C ASP A 111 -17.42 24.44 -20.64
N LEU A 112 -17.64 24.98 -19.43
CA LEU A 112 -17.36 24.27 -18.19
C LEU A 112 -18.39 23.15 -17.94
N ASP A 113 -19.66 23.36 -18.29
CA ASP A 113 -20.71 22.34 -18.16
C ASP A 113 -20.51 21.17 -19.15
N GLN A 114 -20.25 21.46 -20.42
CA GLN A 114 -20.12 20.44 -21.47
C GLN A 114 -18.91 19.51 -21.31
N ALA A 115 -17.88 19.95 -20.59
CA ALA A 115 -16.68 19.16 -20.35
C ALA A 115 -16.87 18.11 -19.25
N ASN A 116 -17.38 16.94 -19.61
CA ASN A 116 -17.75 15.88 -18.68
C ASN A 116 -16.58 15.34 -17.82
N ASN A 117 -15.33 15.45 -18.28
CA ASN A 117 -14.14 14.96 -17.57
C ASN A 117 -13.50 15.99 -16.61
N MET A 118 -14.04 17.20 -16.51
CA MET A 118 -13.41 18.32 -15.79
C MET A 118 -14.15 18.70 -14.49
N ALA A 119 -14.54 17.72 -13.67
CA ALA A 119 -15.26 17.96 -12.42
C ALA A 119 -14.45 18.81 -11.43
N THR A 120 -13.15 18.51 -11.31
CA THR A 120 -12.23 19.19 -10.38
C THR A 120 -11.95 20.62 -10.82
N GLU A 121 -11.78 20.85 -12.12
CA GLU A 121 -11.59 22.18 -12.70
C GLU A 121 -12.85 23.03 -12.60
N PHE A 122 -14.02 22.42 -12.85
CA PHE A 122 -15.33 23.07 -12.68
C PHE A 122 -15.53 23.55 -11.23
N ASP A 123 -15.31 22.68 -10.25
CA ASP A 123 -15.43 23.04 -8.83
C ASP A 123 -14.38 24.07 -8.40
N ALA A 124 -13.14 23.96 -8.90
CA ALA A 124 -12.10 24.93 -8.61
C ALA A 124 -12.46 26.33 -9.15
N PHE A 125 -13.05 26.41 -10.35
CA PHE A 125 -13.57 27.67 -10.88
C PHE A 125 -14.71 28.20 -10.01
N CYS A 126 -15.73 27.39 -9.70
CA CYS A 126 -16.86 27.80 -8.87
C CYS A 126 -16.40 28.28 -7.48
N THR A 127 -15.42 27.61 -6.87
CA THR A 127 -14.84 28.01 -5.59
C THR A 127 -14.12 29.35 -5.69
N THR A 128 -13.33 29.54 -6.77
CA THR A 128 -12.63 30.80 -7.02
C THR A 128 -13.63 31.94 -7.21
N PHE A 129 -14.69 31.73 -8.00
CA PHE A 129 -15.76 32.71 -8.19
C PHE A 129 -16.47 33.07 -6.89
N LYS A 130 -16.81 32.07 -6.06
CA LYS A 130 -17.40 32.31 -4.73
C LYS A 130 -16.49 33.18 -3.85
N SER A 131 -15.16 33.03 -3.97
CA SER A 131 -14.20 33.87 -3.23
C SER A 131 -14.03 35.29 -3.81
N SER A 132 -14.41 35.49 -5.08
CA SER A 132 -14.34 36.78 -5.79
C SER A 132 -15.53 37.70 -5.51
N THR A 133 -16.50 37.25 -4.70
CA THR A 133 -17.72 38.02 -4.42
C THR A 133 -18.34 37.72 -3.08
N GLU A 134 -18.74 38.77 -2.35
CA GLU A 134 -19.55 38.66 -1.14
C GLU A 134 -21.05 38.83 -1.40
N HIS A 135 -21.43 39.07 -2.67
CA HIS A 135 -22.81 39.39 -3.06
C HIS A 135 -23.73 38.16 -2.99
N GLN A 136 -24.48 38.04 -1.90
CA GLN A 136 -25.28 36.86 -1.58
C GLN A 136 -26.29 36.42 -2.66
N PRO A 137 -27.07 37.32 -3.30
CA PRO A 137 -27.98 36.91 -4.37
C PRO A 137 -27.26 36.25 -5.57
N LEU A 138 -26.07 36.74 -5.90
CA LEU A 138 -25.26 36.20 -6.99
C LEU A 138 -24.70 34.82 -6.63
N LEU A 139 -24.24 34.66 -5.38
CA LEU A 139 -23.78 33.38 -4.85
C LEU A 139 -24.90 32.33 -4.82
N ALA A 140 -26.12 32.72 -4.44
CA ALA A 140 -27.29 31.85 -4.44
C ALA A 140 -27.68 31.41 -5.86
N SER A 141 -27.68 32.34 -6.82
CA SER A 141 -27.94 32.06 -8.24
C SER A 141 -26.91 31.10 -8.83
N LEU A 142 -25.61 31.37 -8.62
CA LEU A 142 -24.55 30.47 -9.07
C LEU A 142 -24.69 29.07 -8.46
N LYS A 143 -24.98 28.99 -7.15
CA LYS A 143 -25.13 27.71 -6.45
C LYS A 143 -26.26 26.88 -7.08
N ALA A 144 -27.42 27.49 -7.35
CA ALA A 144 -28.56 26.81 -7.95
C ALA A 144 -28.24 26.21 -9.33
N TRP A 145 -27.38 26.88 -10.12
CA TRP A 145 -26.91 26.37 -11.41
C TRP A 145 -25.78 25.33 -11.28
N ALA A 146 -24.80 25.57 -10.41
CA ALA A 146 -23.58 24.77 -10.31
C ALA A 146 -23.78 23.42 -9.60
N ASP A 147 -24.61 23.36 -8.55
CA ASP A 147 -24.78 22.15 -7.74
C ASP A 147 -25.29 20.94 -8.57
N PRO A 148 -26.32 21.07 -9.43
CA PRO A 148 -26.77 19.98 -10.30
C PRO A 148 -25.70 19.52 -11.31
N ILE A 149 -24.84 20.43 -11.77
CA ILE A 149 -23.75 20.13 -12.71
C ILE A 149 -22.65 19.34 -12.01
N CYS A 150 -22.24 19.78 -10.80
CA CYS A 150 -21.32 19.04 -9.96
C CYS A 150 -21.79 17.59 -9.74
N ASP A 151 -23.06 17.41 -9.36
CA ASP A 151 -23.63 16.08 -9.11
C ASP A 151 -23.66 15.21 -10.38
N ARG A 152 -23.96 15.81 -11.54
CA ARG A 152 -23.93 15.13 -12.84
C ARG A 152 -22.52 14.68 -13.22
N LYS A 153 -21.53 15.56 -13.11
CA LYS A 153 -20.12 15.27 -13.45
C LYS A 153 -19.53 14.21 -12.53
N LEU A 154 -19.85 14.25 -11.23
CA LEU A 154 -19.45 13.25 -10.26
C LEU A 154 -20.07 11.87 -10.53
N LYS A 155 -21.32 11.83 -11.01
CA LYS A 155 -21.96 10.58 -11.46
C LYS A 155 -21.34 10.03 -12.75
N ALA A 156 -20.94 10.91 -13.67
CA ALA A 156 -20.37 10.51 -14.97
C ALA A 156 -18.94 9.94 -14.87
N LYS A 157 -18.17 10.33 -13.84
CA LYS A 157 -16.79 9.87 -13.66
C LYS A 157 -16.76 8.41 -13.16
N SER A 158 -16.17 7.54 -13.97
CA SER A 158 -16.07 6.10 -13.70
C SER A 158 -15.04 5.77 -12.61
N GLN A 159 -13.93 6.52 -12.56
CA GLN A 159 -12.87 6.37 -11.56
C GLN A 159 -12.44 7.73 -11.04
N LEU A 160 -12.37 7.87 -9.71
CA LEU A 160 -11.94 9.06 -9.00
C LEU A 160 -10.54 8.82 -8.44
N THR A 161 -9.64 9.76 -8.66
CA THR A 161 -8.22 9.61 -8.32
C THR A 161 -7.75 10.69 -7.36
N LEU A 162 -6.48 10.62 -6.94
CA LEU A 162 -5.89 11.63 -6.05
C LEU A 162 -6.03 13.08 -6.57
N SER A 163 -6.22 13.30 -7.88
CA SER A 163 -6.51 14.65 -8.41
C SER A 163 -7.82 15.22 -7.91
N ASP A 164 -8.77 14.38 -7.50
CA ASP A 164 -10.12 14.75 -7.09
C ASP A 164 -10.25 14.96 -5.58
N GLN A 165 -9.17 14.78 -4.82
CA GLN A 165 -9.17 14.85 -3.35
C GLN A 165 -9.75 16.18 -2.83
N ASP A 166 -9.25 17.32 -3.32
CA ASP A 166 -9.68 18.64 -2.85
C ASP A 166 -11.18 18.86 -3.09
N TYR A 167 -11.67 18.44 -4.26
CA TYR A 167 -13.08 18.49 -4.62
C TYR A 167 -13.94 17.64 -3.68
N LEU A 168 -13.52 16.41 -3.41
CA LEU A 168 -14.25 15.50 -2.53
C LEU A 168 -14.25 15.98 -1.08
N VAL A 169 -13.11 16.48 -0.57
CA VAL A 169 -13.00 17.08 0.76
C VAL A 169 -13.97 18.27 0.89
N ARG A 170 -14.00 19.18 -0.10
CA ARG A 170 -14.95 20.30 -0.10
C ARG A 170 -16.40 19.84 -0.17
N THR A 171 -16.70 18.83 -0.98
CA THR A 171 -18.05 18.27 -1.12
C THR A 171 -18.53 17.70 0.21
N LEU A 172 -17.70 16.89 0.89
CA LEU A 172 -18.01 16.31 2.19
C LEU A 172 -18.19 17.39 3.28
N LYS A 173 -17.34 18.42 3.29
CA LYS A 173 -17.45 19.53 4.25
C LYS A 173 -18.70 20.38 4.02
N SER A 174 -18.99 20.74 2.77
CA SER A 174 -20.13 21.61 2.41
C SER A 174 -21.49 20.92 2.60
N ARG A 175 -21.58 19.61 2.35
CA ARG A 175 -22.80 18.82 2.54
C ARG A 175 -22.88 18.16 3.92
N SER A 176 -22.02 18.56 4.86
CA SER A 176 -21.96 17.99 6.22
C SER A 176 -23.24 18.19 7.04
N ALA A 177 -24.12 19.13 6.66
CA ALA A 177 -25.43 19.32 7.27
C ALA A 177 -26.48 18.28 6.79
N ASP A 178 -26.25 17.65 5.65
CA ASP A 178 -27.10 16.60 5.07
C ASP A 178 -26.38 15.25 5.16
N SER A 179 -26.11 14.84 6.40
CA SER A 179 -25.34 13.64 6.69
C SER A 179 -26.00 12.36 6.18
N GLU A 180 -27.34 12.34 6.13
CA GLU A 180 -28.08 11.18 5.63
C GLU A 180 -27.86 10.99 4.13
N TRP A 181 -27.94 12.07 3.34
CA TRP A 181 -27.62 12.00 1.93
C TRP A 181 -26.17 11.56 1.70
N VAL A 182 -25.20 12.12 2.45
CA VAL A 182 -23.79 11.77 2.28
C VAL A 182 -23.53 10.29 2.60
N LEU A 183 -24.04 9.79 3.72
CA LEU A 183 -23.79 8.43 4.20
C LEU A 183 -24.56 7.36 3.41
N GLN A 184 -25.80 7.63 3.01
CA GLN A 184 -26.66 6.62 2.38
C GLN A 184 -26.68 6.68 0.85
N ASN A 185 -26.42 7.85 0.24
CA ASN A 185 -26.57 8.02 -1.20
C ASN A 185 -25.24 8.33 -1.90
N PHE A 186 -24.36 9.10 -1.26
CA PHE A 186 -23.12 9.51 -1.91
C PHE A 186 -22.00 8.48 -1.74
N LEU A 187 -21.56 8.24 -0.49
CA LEU A 187 -20.40 7.39 -0.22
C LEU A 187 -20.55 5.95 -0.74
N PRO A 188 -21.70 5.26 -0.59
CA PRO A 188 -21.84 3.88 -1.07
C PRO A 188 -21.65 3.73 -2.58
N ILE A 189 -22.00 4.77 -3.36
CA ILE A 189 -21.87 4.76 -4.82
C ILE A 189 -20.50 5.31 -5.24
N ALA A 190 -19.94 6.26 -4.49
CA ALA A 190 -18.72 6.96 -4.87
C ALA A 190 -17.46 6.18 -4.46
N VAL A 191 -17.41 5.64 -3.25
CA VAL A 191 -16.22 4.97 -2.68
C VAL A 191 -15.72 3.81 -3.55
N PRO A 192 -16.57 2.93 -4.13
CA PRO A 192 -16.10 1.87 -5.01
C PRO A 192 -15.35 2.37 -6.26
N ARG A 193 -15.60 3.63 -6.66
CA ARG A 193 -14.95 4.29 -7.80
C ARG A 193 -13.66 5.00 -7.41
N PHE A 194 -13.34 5.08 -6.12
CA PHE A 194 -12.10 5.71 -5.67
C PHE A 194 -10.93 4.77 -5.96
N ASP A 195 -9.86 5.33 -6.51
CA ASP A 195 -8.60 4.61 -6.50
C ASP A 195 -8.10 4.43 -5.05
N ARG A 196 -7.22 3.45 -4.86
CA ARG A 196 -6.67 3.12 -3.56
C ARG A 196 -6.08 4.36 -2.87
N PHE A 197 -5.21 5.11 -3.56
CA PHE A 197 -4.48 6.25 -2.99
C PHE A 197 -5.40 7.36 -2.51
N LEU A 198 -6.40 7.71 -3.31
CA LEU A 198 -7.41 8.68 -2.96
C LEU A 198 -8.13 8.28 -1.68
N LEU A 199 -8.54 7.01 -1.58
CA LEU A 199 -9.25 6.51 -0.41
C LEU A 199 -8.39 6.58 0.86
N TRP A 200 -7.10 6.19 0.78
CA TRP A 200 -6.15 6.34 1.90
C TRP A 200 -6.01 7.80 2.35
N GLU A 201 -5.83 8.72 1.39
CA GLU A 201 -5.61 10.13 1.70
C GLU A 201 -6.87 10.82 2.23
N LEU A 202 -8.05 10.44 1.75
CA LEU A 202 -9.32 10.92 2.30
C LEU A 202 -9.54 10.45 3.73
N LEU A 203 -9.33 9.15 4.01
CA LEU A 203 -9.41 8.62 5.37
C LEU A 203 -8.42 9.34 6.29
N HIS A 204 -7.16 9.50 5.85
CA HIS A 204 -6.17 10.24 6.61
C HIS A 204 -6.59 11.69 6.88
N SER A 205 -7.12 12.39 5.87
CA SER A 205 -7.61 13.77 6.01
C SER A 205 -8.75 13.87 7.04
N ILE A 206 -9.70 12.93 7.01
CA ILE A 206 -10.79 12.87 7.99
C ILE A 206 -10.25 12.59 9.39
N SER A 207 -9.24 11.71 9.53
CA SER A 207 -8.60 11.41 10.81
C SER A 207 -7.90 12.62 11.42
N GLN A 208 -7.13 13.37 10.62
CA GLN A 208 -6.44 14.59 11.06
C GLN A 208 -7.42 15.68 11.50
N GLU A 209 -8.57 15.77 10.83
CA GLU A 209 -9.63 16.72 11.14
C GLU A 209 -10.79 16.11 11.95
N ARG A 210 -10.55 15.04 12.74
CA ARG A 210 -11.62 14.33 13.46
C ARG A 210 -12.42 15.19 14.45
N HIS A 211 -11.79 16.22 15.01
CA HIS A 211 -12.40 17.25 15.86
C HIS A 211 -12.58 18.59 15.13
N GLY A 212 -12.33 18.60 13.82
CA GLY A 212 -12.33 19.76 12.96
C GLY A 212 -13.63 19.89 12.18
N THR A 213 -13.50 20.13 10.88
CA THR A 213 -14.62 20.60 10.05
C THR A 213 -15.54 19.49 9.52
N PHE A 214 -15.14 18.22 9.63
CA PHE A 214 -15.99 17.09 9.25
C PHE A 214 -16.99 16.78 10.38
N LYS A 215 -18.25 17.20 10.20
CA LYS A 215 -19.35 16.70 11.04
C LYS A 215 -19.56 15.20 10.75
N ASN A 216 -19.86 14.42 11.79
CA ASN A 216 -20.03 12.97 11.72
C ASN A 216 -18.79 12.25 11.12
N SER A 217 -17.59 12.76 11.43
CA SER A 217 -16.31 12.22 10.97
C SER A 217 -16.21 10.72 11.20
N LYS A 218 -16.68 10.23 12.36
CA LYS A 218 -16.76 8.80 12.70
C LYS A 218 -17.59 7.99 11.70
N GLU A 219 -18.82 8.41 11.42
CA GLU A 219 -19.74 7.71 10.52
C GLU A 219 -19.22 7.74 9.08
N LEU A 220 -18.66 8.88 8.64
CA LEU A 220 -18.01 9.00 7.34
C LEU A 220 -16.86 8.00 7.21
N TYR A 221 -16.00 7.93 8.23
CA TYR A 221 -14.85 7.02 8.27
C TYR A 221 -15.28 5.56 8.17
N ARG A 222 -16.29 5.16 8.96
CA ARG A 222 -16.86 3.80 8.95
C ARG A 222 -17.41 3.43 7.57
N CYS A 223 -18.24 4.30 7.00
CA CYS A 223 -18.85 4.09 5.69
C CYS A 223 -17.80 3.96 4.57
N MET A 224 -16.74 4.78 4.61
CA MET A 224 -15.65 4.70 3.64
C MET A 224 -14.85 3.39 3.74
N ILE A 225 -14.58 2.88 4.93
CA ILE A 225 -13.92 1.57 5.09
C ILE A 225 -14.83 0.45 4.59
N GLU A 226 -16.12 0.50 4.91
CA GLU A 226 -17.09 -0.53 4.55
C GLU A 226 -17.20 -0.69 3.03
N HIS A 227 -17.41 0.40 2.30
CA HIS A 227 -17.55 0.38 0.84
C HIS A 227 -16.22 0.36 0.09
N GLY A 228 -15.12 0.67 0.76
CA GLY A 228 -13.77 0.76 0.19
C GLY A 228 -12.88 -0.44 0.53
N ARG A 229 -13.47 -1.49 1.11
CA ARG A 229 -12.76 -2.63 1.70
C ARG A 229 -11.84 -3.35 0.72
N GLU A 230 -12.26 -3.53 -0.54
CA GLU A 230 -11.45 -4.18 -1.56
C GLU A 230 -10.21 -3.35 -1.93
N GLN A 231 -10.37 -2.04 -2.05
CA GLN A 231 -9.29 -1.10 -2.37
C GLN A 231 -8.31 -0.95 -1.21
N LEU A 232 -8.79 -1.03 0.04
CA LEU A 232 -7.98 -0.87 1.24
C LEU A 232 -7.25 -2.14 1.66
N SER A 233 -7.76 -3.31 1.31
CA SER A 233 -7.18 -4.60 1.72
C SER A 233 -5.74 -4.75 1.22
N LEU A 234 -4.87 -5.29 2.07
CA LEU A 234 -3.52 -5.67 1.64
C LEU A 234 -3.54 -7.00 0.88
N CYS A 235 -2.65 -7.13 -0.09
CA CYS A 235 -2.32 -8.39 -0.76
C CYS A 235 -0.83 -8.73 -0.64
N GLY A 236 -0.41 -9.90 -1.12
CA GLY A 236 0.98 -10.36 -1.05
C GLY A 236 1.95 -9.43 -1.79
N ASN A 237 1.53 -8.79 -2.88
CA ASN A 237 2.35 -7.82 -3.60
C ASN A 237 2.66 -6.56 -2.77
N ASP A 238 1.77 -6.20 -1.85
CA ASP A 238 1.96 -5.04 -0.97
C ASP A 238 3.06 -5.27 0.08
N ILE A 239 3.34 -6.53 0.41
CA ILE A 239 4.41 -6.92 1.34
C ILE A 239 5.79 -6.73 0.69
N ILE A 240 5.91 -7.05 -0.60
CA ILE A 240 7.17 -6.95 -1.36
C ILE A 240 7.37 -5.59 -2.03
N ALA A 241 6.37 -4.71 -1.95
CA ALA A 241 6.36 -3.43 -2.64
C ALA A 241 7.55 -2.57 -2.19
N LYS A 242 8.36 -2.14 -3.16
CA LYS A 242 9.44 -1.19 -2.89
C LYS A 242 8.81 0.15 -2.49
N PRO A 243 9.37 0.81 -1.46
CA PRO A 243 8.93 2.15 -1.15
C PRO A 243 9.19 3.08 -2.34
N TYR A 244 8.24 3.95 -2.65
CA TYR A 244 8.45 5.00 -3.64
C TYR A 244 8.09 6.37 -3.05
N CYS A 245 8.79 7.40 -3.53
CA CYS A 245 8.53 8.78 -3.15
C CYS A 245 7.33 9.29 -3.93
N SER A 246 6.33 9.82 -3.23
CA SER A 246 5.25 10.57 -3.87
C SER A 246 5.75 11.98 -4.21
N ASN A 247 5.52 12.43 -5.44
CA ASN A 247 5.86 13.78 -5.90
C ASN A 247 5.09 14.91 -5.18
N ARG A 248 4.11 14.58 -4.32
CA ARG A 248 3.33 15.58 -3.55
C ARG A 248 3.86 15.84 -2.13
N GLY A 249 5.09 15.44 -1.80
CA GLY A 249 5.70 15.76 -0.51
C GLY A 249 5.22 14.89 0.67
N TYR A 250 4.31 13.96 0.41
CA TYR A 250 4.03 12.85 1.31
C TYR A 250 5.22 11.90 1.25
N GLY A 251 5.86 11.61 2.38
CA GLY A 251 7.12 10.87 2.46
C GLY A 251 7.07 9.44 1.88
N TYR A 252 8.06 8.63 2.25
CA TYR A 252 8.20 7.23 1.82
C TYR A 252 6.86 6.46 1.88
N TRP A 253 6.28 6.14 0.71
CA TRP A 253 5.04 5.36 0.64
C TRP A 253 5.38 3.87 0.68
N ASN A 254 4.92 3.18 1.73
CA ASN A 254 4.98 1.73 1.86
C ASN A 254 3.57 1.25 2.22
N PRO A 255 2.95 0.37 1.41
CA PRO A 255 1.55 -0.02 1.62
C PRO A 255 1.32 -0.67 2.99
N SER A 256 2.24 -1.53 3.42
CA SER A 256 2.16 -2.25 4.71
C SER A 256 2.19 -1.29 5.90
N LYS A 257 3.12 -0.33 5.91
CA LYS A 257 3.18 0.71 6.95
C LYS A 257 1.93 1.59 6.94
N ARG A 258 1.51 2.01 5.74
CA ARG A 258 0.33 2.86 5.58
C ARG A 258 -0.91 2.14 6.10
N PHE A 259 -1.03 0.84 5.84
CA PHE A 259 -2.11 0.00 6.37
C PHE A 259 -2.15 -0.09 7.88
N VAL A 260 -1.00 -0.27 8.54
CA VAL A 260 -0.96 -0.21 10.00
C VAL A 260 -1.42 1.17 10.49
N THR A 261 -0.96 2.26 9.87
CA THR A 261 -1.43 3.62 10.21
C THR A 261 -2.95 3.78 10.04
N LEU A 262 -3.55 3.23 8.98
CA LEU A 262 -5.01 3.25 8.82
C LEU A 262 -5.71 2.47 9.93
N LEU A 263 -5.20 1.31 10.34
CA LEU A 263 -5.80 0.57 11.45
C LEU A 263 -5.79 1.41 12.72
N GLU A 264 -4.65 1.99 13.08
CA GLU A 264 -4.52 2.89 14.23
C GLU A 264 -5.49 4.06 14.15
N GLU A 265 -5.55 4.73 13.00
CA GLU A 265 -6.50 5.81 12.74
C GLU A 265 -7.95 5.34 12.83
N SER A 266 -8.26 4.14 12.36
CA SER A 266 -9.62 3.58 12.41
C SER A 266 -10.06 3.33 13.85
N PHE A 267 -9.19 2.76 14.69
CA PHE A 267 -9.49 2.58 16.11
C PHE A 267 -9.65 3.92 16.83
N MET A 268 -8.79 4.91 16.52
CA MET A 268 -8.90 6.27 17.05
C MET A 268 -10.21 6.97 16.66
N ASN A 269 -10.71 6.73 15.43
CA ASN A 269 -11.93 7.35 14.92
C ASN A 269 -13.20 6.54 15.25
N GLY A 270 -13.09 5.48 16.07
CA GLY A 270 -14.24 4.69 16.50
C GLY A 270 -14.82 3.77 15.43
N ALA A 271 -14.03 3.43 14.41
CA ALA A 271 -14.32 2.49 13.32
C ALA A 271 -13.65 1.11 13.55
N GLY A 272 -13.53 0.69 14.82
CA GLY A 272 -12.74 -0.48 15.19
C GLY A 272 -13.28 -1.81 14.66
N GLN A 273 -14.60 -1.95 14.48
CA GLN A 273 -15.20 -3.18 13.93
C GLN A 273 -14.95 -3.30 12.43
N GLU A 274 -15.08 -2.18 11.70
CA GLU A 274 -14.78 -2.11 10.27
C GLU A 274 -13.30 -2.37 10.02
N ALA A 275 -12.42 -1.81 10.86
CA ALA A 275 -10.98 -2.03 10.84
C ALA A 275 -10.59 -3.48 11.14
N LEU A 276 -11.24 -4.11 12.13
CA LEU A 276 -11.02 -5.52 12.44
C LEU A 276 -11.41 -6.40 11.24
N GLY A 277 -12.57 -6.15 10.64
CA GLY A 277 -12.97 -6.88 9.44
C GLY A 277 -11.99 -6.67 8.28
N LEU A 278 -11.47 -5.45 8.09
CA LEU A 278 -10.49 -5.14 7.05
C LEU A 278 -9.16 -5.86 7.31
N LEU A 279 -8.72 -5.90 8.57
CA LEU A 279 -7.54 -6.65 9.02
C LEU A 279 -7.70 -8.14 8.74
N GLU A 280 -8.83 -8.74 9.12
CA GLU A 280 -9.10 -10.16 8.88
C GLU A 280 -9.05 -10.52 7.39
N GLN A 281 -9.70 -9.71 6.54
CA GLN A 281 -9.66 -9.90 5.09
C GLN A 281 -8.24 -9.79 4.53
N SER A 282 -7.50 -8.77 4.97
CA SER A 282 -6.13 -8.55 4.52
C SER A 282 -5.20 -9.69 4.94
N CYS A 283 -5.28 -10.14 6.20
CA CYS A 283 -4.50 -11.26 6.70
C CYS A 283 -4.82 -12.55 5.93
N LYS A 284 -6.10 -12.83 5.67
CA LYS A 284 -6.52 -13.99 4.87
C LYS A 284 -5.94 -13.94 3.45
N GLY A 285 -6.08 -12.81 2.76
CA GLY A 285 -5.54 -12.63 1.41
C GLY A 285 -4.02 -12.77 1.36
N ILE A 286 -3.30 -12.20 2.35
CA ILE A 286 -1.84 -12.34 2.45
C ILE A 286 -1.44 -13.81 2.66
N VAL A 287 -2.14 -14.55 3.52
CA VAL A 287 -1.87 -15.98 3.75
C VAL A 287 -2.13 -16.81 2.50
N ASP A 288 -3.22 -16.56 1.79
CA ASP A 288 -3.56 -17.22 0.53
C ASP A 288 -2.47 -16.97 -0.54
N GLU A 289 -1.88 -15.77 -0.53
CA GLU A 289 -0.81 -15.35 -1.45
C GLU A 289 0.61 -15.57 -0.88
N ARG A 290 0.81 -16.47 0.09
CA ARG A 290 2.12 -16.66 0.76
C ARG A 290 3.31 -16.89 -0.17
N GLN A 291 3.09 -17.51 -1.33
CA GLN A 291 4.15 -17.77 -2.30
C GLN A 291 4.72 -16.48 -2.91
N THR A 292 3.93 -15.42 -2.98
CA THR A 292 4.31 -14.12 -3.54
C THR A 292 5.34 -13.39 -2.67
N TRP A 293 5.26 -13.55 -1.35
CA TRP A 293 6.06 -12.76 -0.40
C TRP A 293 6.95 -13.58 0.54
N SER A 294 6.88 -14.92 0.53
CA SER A 294 7.70 -15.74 1.42
C SER A 294 9.22 -15.51 1.24
N SER A 295 9.68 -15.09 0.06
CA SER A 295 11.10 -14.79 -0.19
C SER A 295 11.59 -13.45 0.39
N VAL A 296 10.72 -12.68 1.03
CA VAL A 296 11.11 -11.42 1.68
C VAL A 296 12.11 -11.68 2.80
N HIS A 297 13.07 -10.76 2.94
CA HIS A 297 14.05 -10.85 4.01
C HIS A 297 13.38 -10.66 5.39
N PRO A 298 13.69 -11.48 6.41
CA PRO A 298 13.03 -11.41 7.72
C PRO A 298 13.05 -10.01 8.37
N HIS A 299 14.16 -9.28 8.19
CA HIS A 299 14.28 -7.90 8.69
C HIS A 299 13.26 -6.95 8.06
N ASP A 300 13.03 -7.06 6.75
CA ASP A 300 12.15 -6.15 6.02
C ASP A 300 10.69 -6.41 6.39
N LEU A 301 10.28 -7.68 6.42
CA LEU A 301 8.93 -8.08 6.83
C LEU A 301 8.63 -7.64 8.28
N ARG A 302 9.60 -7.80 9.18
CA ARG A 302 9.51 -7.30 10.56
C ARG A 302 9.33 -5.79 10.60
N ALA A 303 10.28 -5.03 10.06
CA ALA A 303 10.38 -3.59 10.27
C ALA A 303 9.28 -2.80 9.53
N THR A 304 8.79 -3.33 8.42
CA THR A 304 7.78 -2.64 7.60
C THR A 304 6.35 -3.02 7.94
N PHE A 305 6.12 -4.23 8.48
CA PHE A 305 4.75 -4.73 8.67
C PHE A 305 4.51 -5.35 10.04
N LEU A 306 5.15 -6.46 10.37
CA LEU A 306 4.72 -7.27 11.53
C LEU A 306 4.99 -6.59 12.88
N GLU A 307 6.10 -5.87 13.04
CA GLU A 307 6.39 -5.14 14.27
C GLU A 307 5.46 -3.93 14.48
N PRO A 308 5.26 -3.05 13.49
CA PRO A 308 4.23 -2.02 13.57
C PRO A 308 2.82 -2.58 13.84
N LEU A 309 2.42 -3.65 13.12
CA LEU A 309 1.12 -4.29 13.30
C LEU A 309 0.95 -4.79 14.74
N THR A 310 1.93 -5.52 15.28
CA THR A 310 1.88 -6.03 16.66
C THR A 310 1.67 -4.90 17.67
N ARG A 311 2.43 -3.81 17.54
CA ARG A 311 2.31 -2.65 18.44
C ARG A 311 0.93 -1.99 18.35
N ALA A 312 0.37 -1.87 17.15
CA ALA A 312 -0.97 -1.32 16.95
C ALA A 312 -2.03 -2.21 17.62
N LEU A 313 -2.00 -3.52 17.36
CA LEU A 313 -2.95 -4.47 17.96
C LEU A 313 -2.92 -4.45 19.48
N GLU A 314 -1.72 -4.38 20.07
CA GLU A 314 -1.53 -4.24 21.52
C GLU A 314 -2.09 -2.93 22.07
N SER A 315 -1.74 -1.81 21.43
CA SER A 315 -2.12 -0.47 21.89
C SER A 315 -3.64 -0.28 21.92
N TYR A 316 -4.34 -0.88 20.94
CA TYR A 316 -5.80 -0.81 20.84
C TYR A 316 -6.52 -2.04 21.40
N ARG A 317 -5.80 -2.96 22.06
CA ARG A 317 -6.32 -4.19 22.69
C ARG A 317 -7.23 -4.99 21.75
N VAL A 318 -6.82 -5.12 20.49
CA VAL A 318 -7.57 -5.84 19.46
C VAL A 318 -7.62 -7.31 19.85
N PRO A 319 -8.81 -7.95 19.92
CA PRO A 319 -8.89 -9.35 20.31
C PRO A 319 -8.10 -10.26 19.35
N PRO A 320 -7.51 -11.35 19.85
CA PRO A 320 -6.98 -12.40 19.00
C PRO A 320 -8.04 -12.93 18.03
N VAL A 321 -7.73 -12.91 16.73
CA VAL A 321 -8.61 -13.45 15.69
C VAL A 321 -7.85 -14.43 14.79
N PRO A 322 -8.50 -15.51 14.30
CA PRO A 322 -7.83 -16.57 13.55
C PRO A 322 -7.03 -16.10 12.32
N PRO A 323 -7.53 -15.19 11.45
CA PRO A 323 -6.75 -14.77 10.28
C PRO A 323 -5.42 -14.09 10.64
N VAL A 324 -5.39 -13.35 11.75
CA VAL A 324 -4.16 -12.71 12.23
C VAL A 324 -3.21 -13.78 12.78
N GLN A 325 -3.72 -14.77 13.52
CA GLN A 325 -2.95 -15.91 13.99
C GLN A 325 -2.29 -16.66 12.82
N ASP A 326 -3.06 -16.96 11.78
CA ASP A 326 -2.59 -17.67 10.58
C ASP A 326 -1.49 -16.90 9.86
N LEU A 327 -1.64 -15.57 9.74
CA LEU A 327 -0.60 -14.70 9.17
C LEU A 327 0.71 -14.80 9.94
N PHE A 328 0.67 -14.70 11.28
CA PHE A 328 1.87 -14.79 12.10
C PHE A 328 2.50 -16.18 12.03
N GLU A 329 1.69 -17.24 12.03
CA GLU A 329 2.18 -18.61 11.88
C GLU A 329 2.89 -18.83 10.55
N VAL A 330 2.28 -18.40 9.44
CA VAL A 330 2.86 -18.51 8.10
C VAL A 330 4.12 -17.67 7.98
N ALA A 331 4.12 -16.43 8.47
CA ALA A 331 5.31 -15.60 8.46
C ALA A 331 6.46 -16.24 9.24
N LEU A 332 6.17 -16.78 10.44
CA LEU A 332 7.17 -17.45 11.27
C LEU A 332 7.75 -18.67 10.58
N LYS A 333 6.91 -19.55 10.03
CA LYS A 333 7.35 -20.79 9.37
C LYS A 333 8.08 -20.53 8.05
N ASP A 334 7.49 -19.71 7.17
CA ASP A 334 7.94 -19.60 5.78
C ASP A 334 9.05 -18.56 5.59
N VAL A 335 9.17 -17.58 6.50
CA VAL A 335 10.15 -16.49 6.43
C VAL A 335 11.21 -16.61 7.52
N PHE A 336 10.79 -16.62 8.80
CA PHE A 336 11.75 -16.56 9.91
C PHE A 336 12.46 -17.90 10.15
N HIS A 337 11.75 -19.02 10.07
CA HIS A 337 12.28 -20.36 10.34
C HIS A 337 12.96 -21.00 9.11
N ARG A 338 12.91 -20.36 7.94
CA ARG A 338 13.50 -20.84 6.69
C ARG A 338 14.98 -21.24 6.81
N SER A 339 15.73 -20.54 7.65
CA SER A 339 17.17 -20.80 7.85
C SER A 339 17.47 -21.97 8.79
N ILE A 340 16.48 -22.50 9.51
CA ILE A 340 16.66 -23.65 10.39
C ILE A 340 16.56 -24.91 9.52
N MET A 341 17.71 -25.49 9.20
CA MET A 341 17.75 -26.86 8.67
C MET A 341 17.22 -27.85 9.72
N PRO A 342 16.69 -29.02 9.31
CA PRO A 342 16.36 -30.09 10.23
C PRO A 342 17.54 -30.37 11.17
N ARG A 343 17.24 -30.65 12.44
CA ARG A 343 18.29 -30.94 13.43
C ARG A 343 19.13 -32.12 12.94
N PRO A 344 20.47 -32.00 12.96
CA PRO A 344 21.32 -33.10 12.55
C PRO A 344 21.10 -34.29 13.48
N VAL A 345 21.08 -35.48 12.89
CA VAL A 345 21.04 -36.75 13.61
C VAL A 345 22.45 -37.30 13.65
N GLN A 346 22.86 -37.78 14.83
CA GLN A 346 24.15 -38.46 14.94
C GLN A 346 24.05 -39.79 14.21
N LEU A 347 24.84 -39.95 13.16
CA LEU A 347 24.91 -41.20 12.40
C LEU A 347 25.77 -42.21 13.17
N ASN A 348 25.41 -43.49 13.08
CA ASN A 348 26.12 -44.56 13.78
C ASN A 348 27.51 -44.79 13.17
N GLY A 349 28.54 -44.96 14.01
CA GLY A 349 29.91 -45.22 13.56
C GLY A 349 30.55 -44.03 12.86
N TRP A 350 31.24 -44.29 11.74
CA TRP A 350 31.95 -43.29 10.93
C TRP A 350 31.16 -42.81 9.70
N VAL A 351 29.84 -42.94 9.70
CA VAL A 351 29.02 -42.53 8.54
C VAL A 351 28.97 -41.01 8.41
N HIS A 352 29.21 -40.51 7.20
CA HIS A 352 29.12 -39.10 6.82
C HIS A 352 28.13 -38.93 5.64
N GLU A 353 27.63 -37.70 5.45
CA GLU A 353 26.74 -37.37 4.33
C GLU A 353 27.45 -37.44 2.98
N LYS A 354 26.68 -37.69 1.91
CA LYS A 354 27.23 -37.73 0.54
C LYS A 354 27.66 -36.35 0.08
N VAL A 355 28.75 -36.29 -0.67
CA VAL A 355 29.21 -35.09 -1.37
C VAL A 355 28.64 -35.03 -2.79
N ALA A 356 28.22 -33.83 -3.20
CA ALA A 356 27.78 -33.55 -4.56
C ALA A 356 28.96 -33.21 -5.47
N CYS A 357 28.97 -33.76 -6.69
CA CYS A 357 30.00 -33.50 -7.69
C CYS A 357 29.46 -32.61 -8.82
N SER A 358 30.21 -31.57 -9.20
CA SER A 358 29.84 -30.70 -10.33
C SER A 358 29.94 -31.40 -11.69
N MET A 359 30.61 -32.55 -11.77
CA MET A 359 30.65 -33.40 -12.98
C MET A 359 29.45 -34.37 -13.06
N GLY A 360 28.44 -34.21 -12.18
CA GLY A 360 27.22 -35.01 -12.17
C GLY A 360 27.42 -36.44 -11.66
N SER A 361 26.41 -37.30 -11.87
CA SER A 361 26.35 -38.70 -11.41
C SER A 361 27.39 -39.63 -12.04
N ASN A 362 28.13 -39.15 -13.04
CA ASN A 362 29.06 -39.94 -13.85
C ASN A 362 30.50 -39.92 -13.32
N CYS A 363 30.78 -39.15 -12.27
CA CYS A 363 32.09 -39.17 -11.62
C CYS A 363 32.24 -40.46 -10.79
N SER A 364 32.98 -41.42 -11.33
CA SER A 364 33.29 -42.69 -10.65
C SER A 364 34.02 -42.47 -9.33
N THR A 365 34.96 -41.54 -9.30
CA THR A 365 35.77 -41.18 -8.12
C THR A 365 34.91 -40.67 -6.95
N CYS A 366 33.96 -39.77 -7.22
CA CYS A 366 33.04 -39.27 -6.19
C CYS A 366 32.00 -40.32 -5.77
N ARG A 367 31.68 -41.29 -6.62
CA ARG A 367 30.81 -42.42 -6.27
C ARG A 367 31.51 -43.36 -5.29
N GLU A 368 32.77 -43.68 -5.56
CA GLU A 368 33.61 -44.46 -4.66
C GLU A 368 33.79 -43.75 -3.31
N LEU A 369 34.13 -42.45 -3.33
CA LEU A 369 34.19 -41.64 -2.13
C LEU A 369 32.87 -41.68 -1.34
N ASN A 370 31.72 -41.51 -2.02
CA ASN A 370 30.42 -41.56 -1.35
C ASN A 370 30.11 -42.93 -0.74
N SER A 371 30.55 -44.03 -1.36
CA SER A 371 30.42 -45.37 -0.77
C SER A 371 31.20 -45.46 0.54
N VAL A 372 32.42 -44.91 0.56
CA VAL A 372 33.29 -44.92 1.74
C VAL A 372 32.76 -43.98 2.82
N LEU A 373 32.26 -42.80 2.46
CA LEU A 373 31.63 -41.88 3.41
C LEU A 373 30.45 -42.53 4.13
N GLN A 374 29.69 -43.38 3.44
CA GLN A 374 28.53 -44.07 4.00
C GLN A 374 28.85 -45.34 4.79
N ASP A 375 30.08 -45.86 4.74
CA ASP A 375 30.47 -47.04 5.50
C ASP A 375 30.70 -46.68 7.00
N PRO A 376 29.95 -47.30 7.94
CA PRO A 376 30.07 -47.04 9.38
C PRO A 376 31.37 -47.52 10.01
N ASN A 377 32.06 -48.49 9.39
CA ASN A 377 33.28 -49.08 9.92
C ASN A 377 34.53 -48.46 9.30
N GLN A 378 34.38 -47.75 8.17
CA GLN A 378 35.50 -47.19 7.44
C GLN A 378 35.84 -45.78 7.91
N LYS A 379 36.87 -45.69 8.77
CA LYS A 379 37.45 -44.42 9.24
C LYS A 379 38.40 -43.80 8.21
N GLU A 380 39.18 -44.63 7.54
CA GLU A 380 40.23 -44.20 6.60
C GLU A 380 40.01 -44.81 5.22
N TRP A 381 40.31 -44.02 4.20
CA TRP A 381 40.19 -44.44 2.81
C TRP A 381 41.48 -44.16 2.06
N HIS A 382 42.01 -45.18 1.40
CA HIS A 382 43.25 -45.13 0.66
C HIS A 382 42.94 -45.16 -0.82
N PHE A 383 43.16 -44.03 -1.50
CA PHE A 383 42.81 -43.85 -2.90
C PHE A 383 44.08 -43.61 -3.75
N PRO A 384 44.63 -44.65 -4.40
CA PRO A 384 45.77 -44.51 -5.31
C PRO A 384 45.33 -43.87 -6.63
N ALA A 385 45.80 -42.65 -6.90
CA ALA A 385 45.40 -41.91 -8.10
C ALA A 385 46.36 -40.80 -8.50
N GLU A 386 46.27 -40.39 -9.77
CA GLU A 386 46.96 -39.23 -10.31
C GLU A 386 46.54 -37.95 -9.58
N GLU A 387 47.43 -36.94 -9.63
CA GLU A 387 47.27 -35.70 -8.87
C GLU A 387 45.96 -34.95 -9.16
N CYS A 388 45.53 -34.90 -10.42
CA CYS A 388 44.30 -34.21 -10.81
C CYS A 388 43.04 -34.80 -10.12
N TRP A 389 43.00 -36.12 -9.92
CA TRP A 389 41.90 -36.80 -9.22
C TRP A 389 41.98 -36.64 -7.70
N ARG A 390 43.20 -36.62 -7.13
CA ARG A 390 43.40 -36.33 -5.71
C ARG A 390 42.95 -34.89 -5.36
N GLN A 391 43.36 -33.90 -6.16
CA GLN A 391 42.92 -32.51 -6.00
C GLN A 391 41.41 -32.36 -6.20
N HIS A 392 40.81 -33.09 -7.14
CA HIS A 392 39.35 -33.10 -7.32
C HIS A 392 38.63 -33.53 -6.04
N LEU A 393 39.07 -34.60 -5.38
CA LEU A 393 38.45 -35.08 -4.14
C LEU A 393 38.68 -34.15 -2.95
N GLU A 394 39.90 -33.63 -2.79
CA GLU A 394 40.21 -32.64 -1.76
C GLU A 394 39.31 -31.40 -1.90
N SER A 395 39.05 -30.94 -3.13
CA SER A 395 38.14 -29.82 -3.38
C SER A 395 36.68 -30.09 -2.99
N ARG A 396 36.26 -31.37 -2.94
CA ARG A 396 34.91 -31.79 -2.53
C ARG A 396 34.77 -31.96 -1.02
N LEU A 397 35.88 -32.20 -0.34
CA LEU A 397 35.95 -32.45 1.08
C LEU A 397 36.68 -31.30 1.79
N SER A 398 36.30 -30.06 1.46
CA SER A 398 36.92 -28.83 1.97
C SER A 398 36.70 -28.58 3.48
N ASP A 399 35.95 -29.46 4.14
CA ASP A 399 35.60 -29.34 5.54
C ASP A 399 36.68 -29.90 6.47
N ARG A 400 36.96 -29.18 7.57
CA ARG A 400 37.87 -29.60 8.66
C ARG A 400 37.39 -30.83 9.46
N ILE A 401 36.42 -31.58 8.93
CA ILE A 401 35.95 -32.87 9.47
C ILE A 401 36.68 -34.06 8.81
N TYR A 402 37.53 -33.77 7.82
CA TYR A 402 38.41 -34.71 7.14
C TYR A 402 39.87 -34.28 7.29
N SER A 403 40.78 -35.25 7.30
CA SER A 403 42.22 -35.04 7.19
C SER A 403 42.74 -35.73 5.93
N PHE A 404 43.66 -35.06 5.23
CA PHE A 404 44.26 -35.55 3.99
C PHE A 404 45.75 -35.80 4.19
N GLN A 405 46.22 -36.95 3.74
CA GLN A 405 47.64 -37.26 3.66
C GLN A 405 47.93 -37.92 2.32
N THR A 406 48.91 -37.39 1.57
CA THR A 406 49.38 -38.06 0.35
C THR A 406 50.61 -38.91 0.68
N LEU A 407 50.50 -40.23 0.50
CA LEU A 407 51.62 -41.16 0.59
C LEU A 407 52.32 -41.23 -0.77
N LYS A 408 53.64 -41.04 -0.76
CA LYS A 408 54.52 -41.06 -1.95
C LYS A 408 55.37 -42.33 -2.03
N ASP A 409 54.85 -43.42 -1.50
CA ASP A 409 55.49 -44.73 -1.41
C ASP A 409 55.46 -45.52 -2.73
N ARG A 410 54.47 -45.23 -3.59
CA ARG A 410 54.28 -45.87 -4.90
C ARG A 410 53.72 -44.91 -5.95
N SER A 411 53.83 -45.27 -7.23
CA SER A 411 53.19 -44.57 -8.34
C SER A 411 52.00 -45.39 -8.88
N PRO A 412 50.79 -44.80 -9.00
CA PRO A 412 50.42 -43.44 -8.59
C PRO A 412 50.41 -43.26 -7.05
N HIS A 413 50.68 -42.03 -6.59
CA HIS A 413 50.62 -41.68 -5.17
C HIS A 413 49.23 -41.96 -4.57
N THR A 414 49.17 -42.28 -3.28
CA THR A 414 47.91 -42.61 -2.59
C THR A 414 47.42 -41.44 -1.74
N LEU A 415 46.18 -40.97 -1.95
CA LEU A 415 45.50 -40.06 -1.05
C LEU A 415 44.84 -40.86 0.07
N VAL A 416 45.22 -40.57 1.32
CA VAL A 416 44.56 -41.08 2.52
C VAL A 416 43.60 -40.01 3.01
N VAL A 417 42.31 -40.34 3.05
CA VAL A 417 41.24 -39.52 3.62
C VAL A 417 40.84 -40.12 4.95
N THR A 418 41.05 -39.40 6.05
CA THR A 418 40.67 -39.82 7.40
C THR A 418 39.47 -39.03 7.88
N LYS A 419 38.40 -39.72 8.31
CA LYS A 419 37.23 -39.11 8.97
C LYS A 419 37.58 -38.77 10.41
N LEU A 420 37.32 -37.52 10.83
CA LEU A 420 37.70 -37.02 12.16
C LEU A 420 36.61 -37.17 13.21
N GLY A 421 35.42 -37.69 12.85
CA GLY A 421 34.31 -37.94 13.78
C GLY A 421 33.60 -36.68 14.29
N THR A 422 34.04 -35.49 13.86
CA THR A 422 33.51 -34.18 14.25
C THR A 422 32.38 -33.69 13.34
N ASN A 423 31.86 -34.55 12.46
CA ASN A 423 30.80 -34.20 11.51
C ASN A 423 29.50 -33.79 12.24
N TYR A 424 29.08 -34.60 13.21
CA TYR A 424 27.90 -34.29 14.03
C TYR A 424 28.09 -32.98 14.80
N ASP A 425 29.26 -32.76 15.42
CA ASP A 425 29.55 -31.51 16.14
C ASP A 425 29.52 -30.29 15.21
N LYS A 426 30.05 -30.41 13.98
CA LYS A 426 29.99 -29.34 12.98
C LYS A 426 28.53 -29.05 12.60
N ALA A 427 27.78 -30.08 12.22
CA ALA A 427 26.39 -29.94 11.83
C ALA A 427 25.55 -29.35 12.98
N LEU A 428 25.80 -29.80 14.21
CA LEU A 428 25.14 -29.31 15.42
C LEU A 428 25.50 -27.85 15.70
N ARG A 429 26.76 -27.43 15.49
CA ARG A 429 27.18 -26.02 15.58
C ARG A 429 26.45 -25.15 14.55
N SER A 430 26.42 -25.56 13.29
CA SER A 430 25.70 -24.84 12.23
C SER A 430 24.20 -24.76 12.51
N TRP A 431 23.61 -25.85 13.00
CA TRP A 431 22.21 -25.86 13.43
C TRP A 431 21.95 -24.93 14.61
N ASN A 432 22.78 -24.97 15.66
CA ASN A 432 22.68 -24.07 16.81
C ASN A 432 22.83 -22.59 16.41
N GLN A 433 23.73 -22.28 15.47
CA GLN A 433 23.85 -20.93 14.90
C GLN A 433 22.57 -20.50 14.18
N GLY A 434 21.97 -21.41 13.39
CA GLY A 434 20.68 -21.16 12.73
C GLY A 434 19.55 -20.89 13.73
N VAL A 435 19.48 -21.69 14.80
CA VAL A 435 18.51 -21.49 15.89
C VAL A 435 18.72 -20.14 16.58
N GLN A 436 19.96 -19.78 16.94
CA GLN A 436 20.29 -18.49 17.54
C GLN A 436 19.91 -17.31 16.63
N GLN A 437 20.12 -17.44 15.32
CA GLN A 437 19.73 -16.41 14.35
C GLN A 437 18.21 -16.23 14.30
N VAL A 438 17.44 -17.32 14.29
CA VAL A 438 15.98 -17.25 14.36
C VAL A 438 15.54 -16.66 15.68
N GLU A 439 16.09 -17.13 16.79
CA GLU A 439 15.80 -16.61 18.13
C GLU A 439 15.99 -15.10 18.20
N HIS A 440 17.11 -14.59 17.66
CA HIS A 440 17.37 -13.16 17.54
C HIS A 440 16.30 -12.46 16.68
N ASN A 441 15.98 -13.04 15.51
CA ASN A 441 15.03 -12.46 14.55
C ASN A 441 13.59 -12.45 15.06
N VAL A 442 13.20 -13.35 15.97
CA VAL A 442 11.85 -13.44 16.55
C VAL A 442 11.77 -12.90 17.98
N SER A 443 12.88 -12.46 18.58
CA SER A 443 12.90 -11.96 19.97
C SER A 443 11.91 -10.80 20.24
N TRP A 444 11.64 -9.96 19.23
CA TRP A 444 10.77 -8.79 19.34
C TRP A 444 9.27 -9.13 19.49
N ILE A 445 8.86 -10.35 19.13
CA ILE A 445 7.49 -10.87 19.33
C ILE A 445 7.31 -11.66 20.64
N ARG A 446 8.31 -11.68 21.53
CA ARG A 446 8.17 -12.21 22.89
C ARG A 446 7.31 -11.30 23.75
N ARG A 447 6.02 -11.24 23.43
CA ARG A 447 5.02 -10.38 24.05
C ARG A 447 3.80 -11.18 24.46
N ASP A 448 3.12 -10.75 25.53
CA ASP A 448 1.93 -11.43 26.04
C ASP A 448 0.80 -11.48 25.01
N TYR A 449 0.68 -10.45 24.19
CA TYR A 449 -0.32 -10.42 23.12
C TYR A 449 -0.13 -11.55 22.11
N LEU A 450 1.11 -11.76 21.65
CA LEU A 450 1.45 -12.83 20.71
C LEU A 450 1.28 -14.21 21.33
N ARG A 451 1.51 -14.34 22.65
CA ARG A 451 1.21 -15.55 23.40
C ARG A 451 -0.29 -15.86 23.41
N CYS A 452 -1.13 -14.86 23.69
CA CYS A 452 -2.58 -14.98 23.60
C CYS A 452 -3.06 -15.28 22.16
N LEU A 453 -2.43 -14.68 21.15
CA LEU A 453 -2.79 -14.86 19.74
C LEU A 453 -2.47 -16.26 19.22
N LEU A 454 -1.26 -16.74 19.46
CA LEU A 454 -0.81 -18.04 18.95
C LEU A 454 -1.29 -19.21 19.81
N GLY A 455 -1.56 -18.95 21.09
CA GLY A 455 -1.74 -19.98 22.12
C GLY A 455 -0.41 -20.53 22.60
N ASP A 456 -0.39 -21.05 23.84
CA ASP A 456 0.84 -21.48 24.53
C ASP A 456 1.67 -22.47 23.69
N HIS A 457 1.03 -23.45 23.06
CA HIS A 457 1.74 -24.47 22.26
C HIS A 457 2.52 -23.84 21.09
N LYS A 458 1.84 -23.09 20.20
CA LYS A 458 2.49 -22.49 19.02
C LYS A 458 3.45 -21.38 19.41
N TYR A 459 3.17 -20.64 20.49
CA TYR A 459 4.08 -19.62 21.01
C TYR A 459 5.40 -20.26 21.48
N ASN A 460 5.32 -21.34 22.26
CA ASN A 460 6.49 -22.04 22.75
C ASN A 460 7.29 -22.67 21.59
N GLU A 461 6.61 -23.29 20.63
CA GLU A 461 7.23 -23.91 19.45
C GLU A 461 7.89 -22.88 18.51
N LEU A 462 7.19 -21.82 18.14
CA LEU A 462 7.61 -20.91 17.05
C LEU A 462 8.42 -19.69 17.52
N ILE A 463 8.24 -19.26 18.78
CA ILE A 463 8.87 -18.04 19.32
C ILE A 463 9.89 -18.37 20.40
N MET A 464 9.52 -19.19 21.39
CA MET A 464 10.46 -19.60 22.44
C MET A 464 11.43 -20.69 21.95
N LEU A 465 11.09 -21.32 20.82
CA LEU A 465 11.84 -22.45 20.24
C LEU A 465 11.99 -23.60 21.27
N GLU A 466 11.02 -23.70 22.18
CA GLU A 466 10.90 -24.76 23.17
C GLU A 466 10.41 -26.04 22.51
N ARG A 467 10.93 -27.17 22.97
CA ARG A 467 10.59 -28.48 22.42
C ARG A 467 9.45 -29.10 23.21
N PRO A 468 8.52 -29.83 22.57
CA PRO A 468 7.74 -30.83 23.29
C PRO A 468 8.71 -31.87 23.85
N SER A 469 8.73 -32.03 25.18
CA SER A 469 9.51 -33.07 25.84
C SER A 469 9.02 -34.45 25.37
N PRO A 470 9.91 -35.41 25.01
CA PRO A 470 9.51 -36.75 24.58
C PRO A 470 8.87 -37.62 25.68
N GLU A 471 8.66 -37.11 26.90
CA GLU A 471 8.21 -37.91 28.04
C GLU A 471 6.70 -38.22 28.09
N ASN A 472 5.86 -37.63 27.25
CA ASN A 472 4.40 -37.85 27.33
C ASN A 472 3.82 -38.86 26.33
N THR A 473 4.65 -39.52 25.52
CA THR A 473 4.17 -40.47 24.49
C THR A 473 4.27 -41.94 24.89
N VAL A 474 4.76 -42.28 26.09
CA VAL A 474 5.02 -43.68 26.49
C VAL A 474 3.96 -44.28 27.44
N THR A 475 2.97 -43.52 27.93
CA THR A 475 1.97 -44.06 28.86
C THR A 475 0.53 -44.03 28.35
N ARG A 476 0.31 -44.37 27.07
CA ARG A 476 -1.04 -44.71 26.60
C ARG A 476 -0.98 -45.76 25.49
N ARG A 477 -1.40 -46.99 25.85
CA ARG A 477 -1.47 -48.29 25.13
C ARG A 477 -0.44 -49.26 25.77
N GLN A 478 -0.79 -50.33 26.48
CA GLN A 478 -1.92 -51.26 26.42
C GLN A 478 -2.16 -51.91 27.79
N GLY A 479 -3.39 -52.35 28.04
CA GLY A 479 -3.79 -53.17 29.18
C GLY A 479 -5.32 -53.26 29.27
N ASP A 480 -5.92 -53.90 28.27
CA ASP A 480 -7.34 -54.20 28.17
C ASP A 480 -7.82 -55.25 29.19
N GLU A 481 -9.12 -55.16 29.49
CA GLU A 481 -10.06 -56.24 29.85
C GLU A 481 -9.97 -56.94 31.22
N HIS A 482 -10.87 -56.53 32.13
CA HIS A 482 -11.88 -57.46 32.64
C HIS A 482 -13.25 -56.76 32.77
N SER A 483 -14.22 -57.30 32.04
CA SER A 483 -15.65 -57.03 32.18
C SER A 483 -16.18 -57.60 33.48
N GLU A 484 -16.97 -56.83 34.21
CA GLU A 484 -18.20 -57.30 34.85
C GLU A 484 -19.11 -56.08 35.12
N GLN A 485 -20.20 -55.99 34.35
CA GLN A 485 -21.41 -55.21 34.64
C GLN A 485 -22.41 -56.12 35.38
N PRO A 486 -23.58 -55.64 35.84
CA PRO A 486 -23.94 -54.36 36.47
C PRO A 486 -24.79 -54.60 37.76
N ASP A 487 -25.07 -53.58 38.57
CA ASP A 487 -26.44 -53.50 39.11
C ASP A 487 -26.82 -52.10 39.61
N ALA A 488 -27.93 -51.60 39.07
CA ALA A 488 -28.65 -50.46 39.58
C ALA A 488 -29.92 -50.97 40.24
N LYS A 489 -30.12 -50.71 41.53
CA LYS A 489 -31.46 -50.42 42.09
C LYS A 489 -31.45 -49.97 43.56
N ARG A 490 -32.17 -48.84 43.73
CA ARG A 490 -33.14 -48.52 44.80
C ARG A 490 -32.63 -48.02 46.15
N MET A 491 -33.07 -46.77 46.44
CA MET A 491 -33.94 -46.35 47.55
C MET A 491 -33.50 -46.76 48.97
N ARG A 492 -33.45 -45.88 49.99
CA ARG A 492 -34.46 -44.89 50.43
C ARG A 492 -33.92 -44.15 51.69
N PRO A 493 -34.70 -43.33 52.43
CA PRO A 493 -34.30 -42.01 52.93
C PRO A 493 -33.97 -41.98 54.43
N SER A 494 -33.44 -40.85 54.91
CA SER A 494 -33.88 -40.11 56.11
C SER A 494 -33.21 -38.73 56.10
#